data_AF-A0A2V9JVF8-F1
#
_entry.id   AF-A0A2V9JVF8-F1
#
_cell.length_a   1.000
_cell.length_b   1.000
_cell.length_c   1.000
_cell.angle_alpha   90.00
_cell.angle_beta   90.00
_cell.angle_gamma   90.00
#
_symmetry.space_group_name_H-M   'P 1'
#
loop_
_entity.id
_entity.type
_entity.pdbx_description
1 polymer ?
#
loop_
_entity_poly.entity_id
_entity_poly.type
_entity_poly.pdbx_seq_one_letter_code
_entity_poly.pdbx_strand_id
1 'polypeptide(L)'
;MQIPVLNLPRPVPVPRVRTPQDNIPQTGRERERIKHLVERYVAAVQPVPPLSLDELRSHSDRFVSAHGLDPKYRDYAAVLLNSEVYREQLAAVPYERRLLLLPKCLRVEDKCPAPFDEFGLLCKRCGLCSI
;
A
#
# COMPACT_ATOMS: atom_id res chain seq x y z
N MET A 1 -37.89 -16.97 -29.79
CA MET A 1 -37.32 -16.65 -28.46
C MET A 1 -36.05 -15.85 -28.70
N GLN A 2 -35.97 -14.59 -28.24
CA GLN A 2 -34.75 -13.79 -28.33
C GLN A 2 -33.86 -14.13 -27.14
N ILE A 3 -32.62 -14.57 -27.41
CA ILE A 3 -31.61 -14.76 -26.38
C ILE A 3 -31.16 -13.37 -25.94
N PRO A 4 -31.22 -13.03 -24.64
CA PRO A 4 -30.76 -11.74 -24.15
C PRO A 4 -29.26 -11.59 -24.42
N VAL A 5 -28.89 -10.48 -25.06
CA VAL A 5 -27.49 -10.14 -25.32
C VAL A 5 -26.82 -9.82 -23.99
N LEU A 6 -25.87 -10.66 -23.58
CA LEU A 6 -25.02 -10.42 -22.42
C LEU A 6 -24.07 -9.27 -22.71
N ASN A 7 -24.27 -8.12 -22.04
CA ASN A 7 -23.29 -7.04 -22.02
C ASN A 7 -22.15 -7.43 -21.08
N LEU A 8 -21.03 -7.85 -21.65
CA LEU A 8 -19.83 -8.14 -20.89
C LEU A 8 -19.18 -6.83 -20.39
N PRO A 9 -18.68 -6.78 -19.15
CA PRO A 9 -17.92 -5.63 -18.68
C PRO A 9 -16.65 -5.46 -19.51
N ARG A 10 -16.19 -4.21 -19.65
CA ARG A 10 -14.95 -3.92 -20.35
C ARG A 10 -13.79 -4.64 -19.64
N PRO A 11 -12.89 -5.32 -20.37
CA PRO A 11 -11.75 -6.00 -19.76
C PRO A 11 -10.85 -4.97 -19.06
N VAL A 12 -10.59 -5.22 -17.78
CA VAL A 12 -9.65 -4.43 -16.99
C VAL A 12 -8.24 -4.68 -17.54
N PRO A 13 -7.40 -3.64 -17.71
CA PRO A 13 -6.03 -3.84 -18.14
C PRO A 13 -5.30 -4.78 -17.17
N VAL A 14 -4.60 -5.78 -17.72
CA VAL A 14 -3.80 -6.69 -16.89
C VAL A 14 -2.59 -5.93 -16.34
N PRO A 15 -2.41 -5.83 -15.02
CA PRO A 15 -1.25 -5.14 -14.45
C PRO A 15 0.03 -5.89 -14.80
N ARG A 16 1.09 -5.15 -15.13
CA ARG A 16 2.43 -5.74 -15.25
C ARG A 16 2.99 -5.99 -13.85
N VAL A 17 3.15 -7.26 -13.49
CA VAL A 17 3.81 -7.64 -12.23
C VAL A 17 5.31 -7.34 -12.36
N ARG A 18 5.81 -6.44 -11.51
CA ARG A 18 7.24 -6.14 -11.41
C ARG A 18 7.86 -7.04 -10.35
N THR A 19 9.09 -7.48 -10.58
CA THR A 19 9.89 -8.12 -9.55
C THR A 19 10.12 -7.11 -8.41
N PRO A 20 9.94 -7.50 -7.14
CA PRO A 20 10.30 -6.64 -6.01
C PRO A 20 11.78 -6.23 -6.08
N GLN A 21 12.10 -5.06 -5.54
CA GLN A 21 13.49 -4.63 -5.37
C GLN A 21 14.21 -5.55 -4.36
N ASP A 22 15.54 -5.63 -4.41
CA ASP A 22 16.33 -6.54 -3.56
C ASP A 22 16.14 -6.28 -2.05
N ASN A 23 15.93 -5.02 -1.67
CA ASN A 23 15.65 -4.59 -0.30
C ASN A 23 14.20 -4.84 0.16
N ILE A 24 13.39 -5.53 -0.65
CA ILE A 24 12.02 -5.94 -0.32
C ILE A 24 11.99 -7.47 -0.28
N PRO A 25 11.34 -8.09 0.73
CA PRO A 25 11.19 -9.54 0.76
C PRO A 25 10.51 -10.05 -0.51
N GLN A 26 11.13 -11.03 -1.17
CA GLN A 26 10.76 -11.41 -2.53
C GLN A 26 9.42 -12.16 -2.58
N THR A 27 9.12 -12.96 -1.55
CA THR A 27 7.89 -13.77 -1.49
C THR A 27 6.79 -13.09 -0.70
N GLY A 28 5.54 -13.29 -1.12
CA GLY A 28 4.37 -12.81 -0.36
C GLY A 28 4.30 -13.41 1.04
N ARG A 29 4.67 -14.69 1.20
CA ARG A 29 4.70 -15.37 2.50
C ARG A 29 5.66 -14.71 3.48
N GLU A 30 6.84 -14.31 3.02
CA GLU A 30 7.81 -13.61 3.86
C GLU A 30 7.34 -12.21 4.25
N ARG A 31 6.74 -11.48 3.31
CA ARG A 31 6.11 -10.17 3.59
C ARG A 31 5.00 -10.28 4.63
N GLU A 32 4.14 -11.27 4.51
CA GLU A 32 3.05 -11.52 5.46
C GLU A 32 3.58 -11.91 6.85
N ARG A 33 4.63 -12.75 6.90
CA ARG A 33 5.30 -13.10 8.16
C ARG A 33 5.85 -11.85 8.85
N ILE A 34 6.55 -10.97 8.12
CA ILE A 34 7.12 -9.75 8.70
C ILE A 34 6.01 -8.82 9.20
N LYS A 35 4.92 -8.68 8.45
CA LYS A 35 3.76 -7.89 8.88
C LYS A 35 3.20 -8.35 10.24
N HIS A 36 2.97 -9.65 10.42
CA HIS A 36 2.50 -10.19 11.71
C HIS A 36 3.50 -9.96 12.86
N LEU A 37 4.81 -10.00 12.57
CA LEU A 37 5.84 -9.69 13.56
C LEU A 37 5.80 -8.20 13.94
N VAL A 38 5.58 -7.31 12.97
CA VAL A 38 5.42 -5.87 13.20
C VAL A 38 4.20 -5.58 14.08
N GLU A 39 3.05 -6.19 13.79
CA GLU A 39 1.83 -6.07 14.60
C GLU A 39 2.11 -6.44 16.07
N ARG A 40 2.79 -7.57 16.31
CA ARG A 40 3.19 -8.00 17.65
C ARG A 40 4.19 -7.05 18.32
N TYR A 41 5.14 -6.53 17.56
CA TYR A 41 6.13 -5.57 18.06
C TYR A 41 5.45 -4.27 18.51
N VAL A 42 4.58 -3.69 17.67
CA VAL A 42 3.87 -2.45 17.99
C VAL A 42 2.93 -2.64 19.17
N ALA A 43 2.22 -3.76 19.25
CA ALA A 43 1.37 -4.08 20.40
C ALA A 43 2.16 -4.16 21.72
N ALA A 44 3.39 -4.68 21.68
CA ALA A 44 4.24 -4.82 22.87
C ALA A 44 4.96 -3.52 23.27
N VAL A 45 5.43 -2.74 22.29
CA VAL A 45 6.23 -1.53 22.52
C VAL A 45 5.36 -0.28 22.68
N GLN A 46 4.17 -0.27 22.07
CA GLN A 46 3.22 0.85 22.06
C GLN A 46 3.86 2.21 21.75
N PRO A 47 4.55 2.38 20.60
CA PRO A 47 5.09 3.67 20.20
C PRO A 47 3.95 4.67 20.00
N VAL A 48 4.14 5.91 20.46
CA VAL A 48 3.14 6.99 20.29
C VAL A 48 3.51 7.82 19.05
N PRO A 49 2.61 7.94 18.05
CA PRO A 49 2.85 8.83 16.91
C PRO A 49 2.69 10.32 17.28
N PRO A 50 3.34 11.25 16.55
CA PRO A 50 4.20 11.00 15.39
C PRO A 50 5.62 10.58 15.79
N LEU A 51 6.12 9.51 15.16
CA LEU A 51 7.52 9.11 15.30
C LEU A 51 8.39 9.98 14.39
N SER A 52 9.47 10.52 14.96
CA SER A 52 10.55 11.10 14.17
C SER A 52 11.23 10.02 13.31
N LEU A 53 11.97 10.46 12.29
CA LEU A 53 12.75 9.53 11.47
C LEU A 53 13.75 8.74 12.31
N ASP A 54 14.39 9.36 13.30
CA ASP A 54 15.39 8.69 14.14
C ASP A 54 14.75 7.66 15.09
N GLU A 55 13.58 7.95 15.65
CA GLU A 55 12.82 6.97 16.42
C GLU A 55 12.38 5.79 15.56
N LEU A 56 11.82 6.06 14.37
CA LEU A 56 11.41 5.01 13.45
C LEU A 56 12.59 4.13 13.02
N ARG A 57 13.74 4.75 12.77
CA ARG A 57 15.02 4.07 12.51
C ARG A 57 15.43 3.17 13.66
N SER A 58 15.44 3.68 14.88
CA SER A 58 15.78 2.92 16.10
C SER A 58 14.85 1.71 16.30
N HIS A 59 13.53 1.91 16.13
CA HIS A 59 12.56 0.81 16.19
C HIS A 59 12.81 -0.24 15.11
N SER A 60 13.11 0.19 13.88
CA SER A 60 13.39 -0.71 12.75
C SER A 60 14.66 -1.53 12.97
N ASP A 61 15.73 -0.91 13.45
CA ASP A 61 17.00 -1.59 13.74
C ASP A 61 16.83 -2.64 14.86
N ARG A 62 16.12 -2.28 15.94
CA ARG A 62 15.77 -3.21 17.01
C ARG A 62 14.89 -4.35 16.50
N PHE A 63 13.89 -4.06 15.67
CA PHE A 63 12.97 -5.05 15.12
C PHE A 63 13.68 -6.07 14.23
N VAL A 64 14.51 -5.59 13.28
CA VAL A 64 15.29 -6.44 12.38
C VAL A 64 16.24 -7.34 13.16
N SER A 65 16.98 -6.78 14.12
CA SER A 65 17.91 -7.53 14.96
C SER A 65 17.20 -8.59 15.81
N ALA A 66 16.09 -8.23 16.49
CA ALA A 66 15.36 -9.14 17.37
C ALA A 66 14.74 -10.34 16.65
N HIS A 67 14.45 -10.23 15.36
CA HIS A 67 13.81 -11.27 14.56
C HIS A 67 14.76 -11.96 13.58
N GLY A 68 16.05 -11.62 13.60
CA GLY A 68 17.07 -12.19 12.72
C GLY A 68 16.77 -11.97 11.23
N LEU A 69 16.19 -10.81 10.89
CA LEU A 69 15.92 -10.44 9.50
C LEU A 69 17.20 -9.95 8.82
N ASP A 70 17.27 -10.06 7.50
CA ASP A 70 18.34 -9.46 6.71
C ASP A 70 18.33 -7.93 6.92
N PRO A 71 19.46 -7.29 7.29
CA PRO A 71 19.56 -5.84 7.45
C PRO A 71 19.05 -5.03 6.25
N LYS A 72 19.10 -5.59 5.04
CA LYS A 72 18.58 -4.90 3.84
C LYS A 72 17.07 -4.63 3.90
N TYR A 73 16.33 -5.37 4.72
CA TYR A 73 14.88 -5.21 4.89
C TYR A 73 14.50 -4.15 5.93
N ARG A 74 15.47 -3.44 6.50
CA ARG A 74 15.24 -2.41 7.50
C ARG A 74 14.26 -1.34 7.05
N ASP A 75 14.44 -0.77 5.86
CA ASP A 75 13.57 0.30 5.38
C ASP A 75 12.17 -0.22 5.04
N TYR A 76 12.08 -1.47 4.56
CA TYR A 76 10.80 -2.15 4.40
C TYR A 76 10.08 -2.33 5.75
N ALA A 77 10.80 -2.75 6.79
CA ALA A 77 10.27 -2.87 8.15
C ALA A 77 9.85 -1.50 8.70
N ALA A 78 10.60 -0.43 8.44
CA ALA A 78 10.26 0.94 8.83
C ALA A 78 8.89 1.38 8.26
N VAL A 79 8.64 1.09 6.98
CA VAL A 79 7.34 1.39 6.35
C VAL A 79 6.19 0.65 7.03
N LEU A 80 6.38 -0.64 7.33
CA LEU A 80 5.36 -1.45 8.01
C LEU A 80 5.13 -0.98 9.45
N LEU A 81 6.20 -0.71 10.20
CA LEU A 81 6.14 -0.19 11.57
C LEU A 81 5.37 1.12 11.62
N ASN A 82 5.72 2.07 10.75
CA ASN A 82 5.02 3.34 10.67
C ASN A 82 3.53 3.13 10.33
N SER A 83 3.23 2.27 9.35
CA SER A 83 1.83 1.98 8.97
C SER A 83 1.03 1.40 10.15
N GLU A 84 1.62 0.48 10.91
CA GLU A 84 0.96 -0.16 12.05
C GLU A 84 0.78 0.80 13.24
N VAL A 85 1.77 1.67 13.52
CA VAL A 85 1.67 2.69 14.58
C VAL A 85 0.50 3.66 14.35
N TYR A 86 0.16 3.96 13.09
CA TYR A 86 -0.96 4.83 12.72
C TYR A 86 -2.30 4.11 12.50
N ARG A 87 -2.33 2.77 12.65
CA ARG A 87 -3.48 1.95 12.25
C ARG A 87 -4.78 2.36 12.95
N GLU A 88 -4.73 2.55 14.26
CA GLU A 88 -5.91 2.90 15.06
C GLU A 88 -6.38 4.34 14.79
N GLN A 89 -5.46 5.28 14.62
CA GLN A 89 -5.77 6.67 14.28
C GLN A 89 -6.45 6.75 12.91
N LEU A 90 -5.97 5.99 11.93
CA LEU A 90 -6.60 5.90 10.61
C LEU A 90 -7.98 5.22 10.69
N ALA A 91 -8.11 4.16 11.48
CA ALA A 91 -9.36 3.45 11.68
C ALA A 91 -10.44 4.34 12.33
N ALA A 92 -10.05 5.26 13.22
CA ALA A 92 -10.94 6.21 13.87
C ALA A 92 -11.48 7.31 12.91
N VAL A 93 -10.84 7.55 11.76
CA VAL A 93 -11.34 8.52 10.77
C VAL A 93 -12.63 7.99 10.13
N PRO A 94 -13.74 8.75 10.11
CA PRO A 94 -14.97 8.36 9.41
C PRO A 94 -14.73 8.04 7.94
N TYR A 95 -15.43 7.05 7.40
CA TYR A 95 -15.17 6.51 6.07
C TYR A 95 -15.22 7.60 4.97
N GLU A 96 -16.23 8.45 5.02
CA GLU A 96 -16.47 9.57 4.10
C GLU A 96 -15.42 10.69 4.20
N ARG A 97 -14.57 10.66 5.22
CA ARG A 97 -13.46 11.62 5.41
C ARG A 97 -12.09 11.03 5.06
N ARG A 98 -12.02 9.75 4.68
CA ARG A 98 -10.77 9.10 4.26
C ARG A 98 -10.46 9.43 2.81
N LEU A 99 -9.26 9.95 2.55
CA LEU A 99 -8.75 10.08 1.19
C LEU A 99 -8.04 8.80 0.75
N LEU A 100 -8.44 8.26 -0.40
CA LEU A 100 -7.69 7.24 -1.12
C LEU A 100 -6.90 7.90 -2.25
N LEU A 101 -5.59 8.04 -2.06
CA LEU A 101 -4.69 8.55 -3.08
C LEU A 101 -4.16 7.38 -3.92
N LEU A 102 -4.50 7.35 -5.21
CA LEU A 102 -4.05 6.33 -6.14
C LEU A 102 -2.97 6.88 -7.08
N PRO A 103 -1.92 6.10 -7.41
CA PRO A 103 -0.92 6.54 -8.37
C PRO A 103 -1.53 6.79 -9.76
N LYS A 104 -1.23 7.96 -10.35
CA LYS A 104 -1.65 8.28 -11.73
C LYS A 104 -1.17 7.24 -12.75
N CYS A 105 -0.07 6.55 -12.45
CA CYS A 105 0.56 5.53 -13.29
C CYS A 105 -0.29 4.26 -13.46
N LEU A 106 -1.41 4.11 -12.73
CA LEU A 106 -2.37 3.02 -12.94
C LEU A 106 -3.24 3.22 -14.19
N ARG A 107 -3.25 4.43 -14.77
CA ARG A 107 -3.98 4.73 -16.00
C ARG A 107 -3.24 4.24 -17.24
N VAL A 108 -3.99 3.86 -18.26
CA VAL A 108 -3.44 3.80 -19.63
C VAL A 108 -3.37 5.23 -20.16
N GLU A 109 -2.18 5.83 -20.08
CA GLU A 109 -1.94 7.25 -20.35
C GLU A 109 -2.56 7.74 -21.67
N ASP A 110 -2.29 7.03 -22.77
CA ASP A 110 -2.75 7.42 -24.11
C ASP A 110 -4.27 7.28 -24.32
N LYS A 111 -4.99 6.62 -23.41
CA LYS A 111 -6.42 6.32 -23.55
C LYS A 111 -7.28 6.92 -22.44
N CYS A 112 -6.67 7.44 -21.38
CA CYS A 112 -7.40 7.95 -20.23
C CYS A 112 -8.05 9.31 -20.56
N PRO A 113 -9.39 9.44 -20.59
CA PRO A 113 -10.06 10.69 -20.92
C PRO A 113 -10.16 11.66 -19.74
N ALA A 114 -9.57 11.31 -18.58
CA ALA A 114 -9.68 12.09 -17.37
C ALA A 114 -8.85 13.39 -17.49
N PRO A 115 -9.45 14.58 -17.30
CA PRO A 115 -8.71 15.83 -17.28
C PRO A 115 -7.95 16.00 -15.97
N PHE A 116 -6.99 16.92 -15.98
CA PHE A 116 -6.29 17.38 -14.79
C PHE A 116 -6.80 18.74 -14.35
N ASP A 117 -6.91 18.92 -13.04
CA ASP A 117 -7.10 20.22 -12.40
C ASP A 117 -5.99 20.46 -11.36
N GLU A 118 -6.16 21.49 -10.52
CA GLU A 118 -5.23 21.83 -9.43
C GLU A 118 -5.14 20.76 -8.33
N PHE A 119 -6.15 19.89 -8.22
CA PHE A 119 -6.24 18.83 -7.20
C PHE A 119 -5.80 17.46 -7.75
N GLY A 120 -5.74 17.30 -9.06
CA GLY A 120 -5.16 16.13 -9.73
C GLY A 120 -6.03 15.56 -10.85
N LEU A 121 -6.07 14.24 -10.96
CA LEU A 121 -6.76 13.54 -12.05
C LEU A 121 -8.26 13.36 -11.72
N LEU A 122 -9.13 13.96 -12.52
CA LEU A 122 -10.59 13.85 -12.35
C LEU A 122 -11.14 12.60 -13.06
N CYS A 123 -11.20 11.48 -12.35
CA CYS A 123 -11.65 10.19 -12.90
C CYS A 123 -13.05 10.26 -13.53
N LYS A 124 -13.14 9.95 -14.83
CA LYS A 124 -14.40 9.84 -15.60
C LYS A 124 -15.02 8.43 -15.60
N ARG A 125 -14.55 7.53 -14.73
CA ARG A 125 -15.04 6.14 -14.59
C ARG A 125 -15.02 5.35 -15.92
N CYS A 126 -13.97 5.53 -16.71
CA CYS A 126 -13.86 4.94 -18.05
C CYS A 126 -13.53 3.42 -18.07
N GLY A 127 -13.07 2.86 -16.96
CA GLY A 127 -12.69 1.44 -16.81
C GLY A 127 -11.32 1.07 -17.40
N LEU A 128 -10.50 2.04 -17.80
CA LEU A 128 -9.20 1.82 -18.45
C LEU A 128 -8.01 1.78 -17.48
N CYS A 129 -8.25 1.69 -16.18
CA CYS A 129 -7.22 1.60 -15.15
C CYS A 129 -7.42 0.30 -14.36
N SER A 130 -6.35 -0.30 -13.86
CA SER A 130 -6.40 -1.53 -13.05
C SER A 130 -6.66 -1.23 -11.57
N ILE A 131 -7.68 -0.40 -11.29
CA ILE A 131 -8.08 0.07 -9.95
C ILE A 131 -9.26 -0.76 -9.46
#